data_AF-A0A8X7QI47-F1
#
_entry.id   AF-A0A8X7QI47-F1
#
_cell.length_a   1.000
_cell.length_b   1.000
_cell.length_c   1.000
_cell.angle_alpha   90.00
_cell.angle_beta   90.00
_cell.angle_gamma   90.00
#
_symmetry.space_group_name_H-M   'P 1'
#
loop_
_entity.id
_entity.type
_entity.pdbx_description
1 polymer ?
#
loop_
_entity_poly.entity_id
_entity_poly.type
_entity_poly.pdbx_seq_one_letter_code
_entity_poly.pdbx_strand_id
1 'polypeptide(L)'
;MSGVVKEHEELESLMVRDGGGEGTLVMGAEGLREFRKMEAARVVEAVDERVEKNRSVVPSVRMSMRHAPSLKLESGICLESATLVIVRPSEGYSDVGDDELATEAFAGNCMYGEAVVALLKCRKNALEMNSF
;
A
#
# COMPACT_ATOMS: atom_id res chain seq x y z
N MET A 1 11.05 -1.05 13.44
CA MET A 1 10.78 -2.00 12.34
C MET A 1 12.07 -2.62 11.80
N SER A 2 13.06 -1.84 11.37
CA SER A 2 14.33 -2.37 10.82
C SER A 2 15.10 -3.28 11.77
N GLY A 3 15.14 -2.99 13.07
CA GLY A 3 15.77 -3.87 14.07
C GLY A 3 15.15 -5.25 14.13
N VAL A 4 13.81 -5.32 14.23
CA VAL A 4 13.06 -6.60 14.28
C VAL A 4 13.27 -7.44 13.02
N VAL A 5 13.26 -6.82 11.83
CA VAL A 5 13.46 -7.54 10.56
C VAL A 5 14.90 -8.02 10.38
N LYS A 6 15.89 -7.33 10.97
CA LYS A 6 17.31 -7.73 10.97
C LYS A 6 17.63 -8.81 11.99
N GLU A 7 17.06 -8.72 13.18
CA GLU A 7 17.28 -9.69 14.27
C GLU A 7 16.62 -11.05 13.96
N HIS A 8 15.54 -11.06 13.18
CA HIS A 8 14.81 -12.26 12.81
C HIS A 8 14.86 -12.53 11.30
N GLU A 9 15.95 -13.18 10.84
CA GLU A 9 16.13 -13.54 9.42
C GLU A 9 15.11 -14.57 8.92
N GLU A 10 14.59 -15.42 9.81
CA GLU A 10 13.56 -16.43 9.48
C GLU A 10 12.14 -15.88 9.40
N LEU A 11 11.96 -14.56 9.61
CA LEU A 11 10.63 -13.94 9.53
C LEU A 11 10.07 -14.08 8.10
N GLU A 12 8.91 -14.72 7.97
CA GLU A 12 8.20 -14.93 6.69
C GLU A 12 7.04 -13.93 6.48
N SER A 13 6.53 -13.32 7.54
CA SER A 13 5.44 -12.34 7.47
C SER A 13 5.53 -11.35 8.62
N LEU A 14 5.20 -10.09 8.33
CA LEU A 14 5.15 -8.99 9.29
C LEU A 14 3.84 -8.23 9.10
N MET A 15 3.06 -8.12 10.19
CA MET A 15 1.87 -7.29 10.25
C MET A 15 2.07 -6.22 11.32
N VAL A 16 1.93 -4.95 10.93
CA VAL A 16 1.97 -3.80 11.84
C VAL A 16 0.62 -3.11 11.78
N ARG A 17 -0.02 -2.94 12.94
CA ARG A 17 -1.26 -2.18 13.08
C ARG A 17 -0.97 -0.92 13.88
N ASP A 18 -1.58 0.20 13.51
CA ASP A 18 -1.48 1.41 14.31
C ASP A 18 -2.24 1.25 15.65
N GLY A 19 -2.03 2.21 16.57
CA GLY A 19 -2.68 2.18 17.89
C GLY A 19 -4.20 2.38 17.84
N GLY A 20 -4.74 2.92 16.74
CA GLY A 20 -6.18 3.13 16.52
C GLY A 20 -6.88 1.94 15.86
N GLY A 21 -6.11 1.02 15.29
CA GLY A 21 -6.61 -0.11 14.50
C GLY A 21 -7.04 0.24 13.07
N GLU A 22 -6.73 1.44 12.58
CA GLU A 22 -7.20 1.95 11.28
C GLU A 22 -6.22 1.60 10.15
N GLY A 23 -4.93 1.82 10.40
CA GLY A 23 -3.84 1.48 9.49
C GLY A 23 -3.30 0.08 9.76
N THR A 24 -3.21 -0.73 8.70
CA THR A 24 -2.51 -2.03 8.72
C THR A 24 -1.49 -2.09 7.58
N LEU A 25 -0.24 -2.41 7.94
CA LEU A 25 0.83 -2.74 7.01
C LEU A 25 1.09 -4.25 7.07
N VAL A 26 0.99 -4.92 5.93
CA VAL A 26 1.30 -6.35 5.79
C VAL A 26 2.48 -6.49 4.83
N MET A 27 3.49 -7.25 5.24
CA MET A 27 4.66 -7.55 4.43
C MET A 27 4.92 -9.06 4.48
N GLY A 28 4.75 -9.74 3.36
CA GLY A 28 5.08 -11.16 3.22
C GLY A 28 6.57 -11.41 2.95
N ALA A 29 6.92 -12.67 2.72
CA ALA A 29 8.30 -13.13 2.56
C ALA A 29 9.05 -12.39 1.44
N GLU A 30 8.38 -12.10 0.33
CA GLU A 30 8.97 -11.34 -0.77
C GLU A 30 9.30 -9.89 -0.38
N GLY A 31 8.36 -9.20 0.27
CA GLY A 31 8.59 -7.83 0.75
C GLY A 31 9.68 -7.76 1.82
N LEU A 32 9.75 -8.76 2.72
CA LEU A 32 10.83 -8.86 3.71
C LEU A 32 12.19 -9.08 3.05
N ARG A 33 12.25 -9.92 2.02
CA ARG A 33 13.46 -10.16 1.23
C ARG A 33 13.92 -8.90 0.49
N GLU A 34 12.98 -8.16 -0.11
CA GLU A 34 13.28 -6.88 -0.78
C GLU A 34 13.78 -5.83 0.22
N PHE A 35 13.11 -5.71 1.36
CA PHE A 35 13.51 -4.79 2.43
C PHE A 35 14.94 -5.07 2.93
N ARG A 36 15.31 -6.34 3.13
CA ARG A 36 16.67 -6.74 3.51
C ARG A 36 17.71 -6.38 2.45
N LYS A 37 17.39 -6.57 1.16
CA LYS A 37 18.28 -6.18 0.04
C LYS A 37 18.48 -4.66 -0.02
N MET A 38 17.41 -3.86 0.12
CA MET A 38 17.51 -2.40 0.15
C MET A 38 18.33 -1.89 1.34
N GLU A 39 18.12 -2.45 2.53
CA GLU A 39 18.91 -2.09 3.72
C GLU A 39 20.39 -2.45 3.54
N ALA A 40 20.70 -3.62 2.97
CA ALA A 40 22.07 -4.00 2.68
C ALA A 40 22.71 -3.06 1.64
N ALA A 41 22.01 -2.72 0.57
CA ALA A 41 22.48 -1.77 -0.44
C ALA A 41 22.74 -0.38 0.17
N ARG A 42 21.84 0.11 1.03
CA ARG A 42 22.03 1.40 1.74
C ARG A 42 23.25 1.42 2.67
N VAL A 43 23.65 0.28 3.23
CA VAL A 43 24.85 0.16 4.06
C VAL A 43 26.11 0.16 3.20
N VAL A 44 26.08 -0.45 2.01
CA VAL A 44 27.22 -0.49 1.07
C VAL A 44 27.44 0.87 0.41
N GLU A 45 26.37 1.53 -0.03
CA GLU A 45 26.39 2.91 -0.58
C GLU A 45 26.70 3.98 0.48
N ALA A 46 26.72 3.64 1.77
CA ALA A 46 27.18 4.57 2.81
C ALA A 46 28.71 4.65 2.92
N VAL A 47 29.43 3.72 2.30
CA VAL A 47 30.90 3.63 2.32
C VAL A 47 31.54 4.39 1.16
N ASP A 48 30.81 4.54 0.04
CA ASP A 48 31.23 5.30 -1.13
C ASP A 48 30.21 6.42 -1.39
N GLU A 49 30.64 7.67 -1.25
CA GLU A 49 29.89 8.89 -1.61
C GLU A 49 28.75 9.38 -0.68
N ARG A 50 29.02 10.52 -0.02
CA ARG A 50 28.04 11.41 0.62
C ARG A 50 27.22 12.22 -0.43
N VAL A 51 26.75 11.58 -1.49
CA VAL A 51 26.07 12.28 -2.60
C VAL A 51 24.60 11.84 -2.65
N GLU A 52 23.69 12.82 -2.48
CA GLU A 52 22.23 12.76 -2.68
C GLU A 52 21.30 12.16 -1.60
N LYS A 53 21.66 12.25 -0.30
CA LYS A 53 20.82 11.78 0.82
C LYS A 53 19.45 12.46 1.06
N ASN A 54 19.00 13.41 0.24
CA ASN A 54 17.82 14.24 0.55
C ASN A 54 16.67 14.21 -0.47
N ARG A 55 16.75 13.41 -1.55
CA ARG A 55 15.60 13.21 -2.45
C ARG A 55 15.07 11.80 -2.32
N SER A 56 13.83 11.69 -1.84
CA SER A 56 13.09 10.44 -1.91
C SER A 56 12.84 10.14 -3.38
N VAL A 57 13.52 9.14 -3.95
CA VAL A 57 13.20 8.63 -5.28
C VAL A 57 11.81 8.00 -5.19
N VAL A 58 10.83 8.63 -5.85
CA VAL A 58 9.47 8.09 -5.95
C VAL A 58 9.45 7.17 -7.17
N PRO A 59 9.18 5.87 -7.01
CA PRO A 59 9.08 4.98 -8.16
C PRO A 59 7.92 5.41 -9.05
N SER A 60 8.01 5.14 -10.35
CA SER A 60 6.88 5.29 -11.25
C SER A 60 5.75 4.38 -10.78
N VAL A 61 4.58 4.96 -10.54
CA VAL A 61 3.40 4.25 -10.07
C VAL A 61 2.19 4.56 -10.92
N ARG A 62 1.32 3.56 -11.04
CA ARG A 62 -0.03 3.71 -11.55
C ARG A 62 -1.02 3.63 -10.41
N MET A 63 -2.00 4.52 -10.43
CA MET A 63 -3.04 4.60 -9.42
C MET A 63 -4.41 4.40 -10.06
N SER A 64 -5.29 3.67 -9.39
CA SER A 64 -6.72 3.70 -9.68
C SER A 64 -7.49 4.30 -8.51
N MET A 65 -8.19 5.40 -8.78
CA MET A 65 -8.95 6.16 -7.80
C MET A 65 -10.45 6.04 -8.07
N ARG A 66 -11.22 5.75 -7.03
CA ARG A 66 -12.68 5.77 -7.01
C ARG A 66 -13.15 6.68 -5.88
N HIS A 67 -14.12 7.53 -6.16
CA HIS A 67 -14.58 8.54 -5.22
C HIS A 67 -16.11 8.59 -5.19
N ALA A 68 -16.67 8.74 -3.99
CA ALA A 68 -18.08 8.97 -3.73
C ALA A 68 -18.24 10.17 -2.78
N PRO A 69 -18.93 11.26 -3.19
CA PRO A 69 -19.14 12.43 -2.33
C PRO A 69 -19.91 12.11 -1.05
N SER A 70 -20.82 11.13 -1.12
CA SER A 70 -21.56 10.57 0.01
C SER A 70 -21.79 9.08 -0.28
N LEU A 71 -21.39 8.23 0.65
CA LEU A 71 -21.48 6.78 0.53
C LEU A 71 -22.24 6.22 1.74
N LYS A 72 -23.49 5.80 1.52
CA LYS A 72 -24.30 5.18 2.55
C LYS A 72 -24.04 3.68 2.60
N LEU A 73 -23.65 3.22 3.78
CA LEU A 73 -23.39 1.83 4.10
C LEU A 73 -24.70 1.13 4.56
N GLU A 74 -24.80 -0.17 4.32
CA GLU A 74 -25.81 -1.12 4.82
C GLU A 74 -25.88 -1.10 6.35
N SER A 75 -24.74 -0.90 7.02
CA SER A 75 -24.67 -0.64 8.46
C SER A 75 -25.40 0.64 8.91
N GLY A 76 -25.86 1.48 7.97
CA GLY A 76 -26.56 2.74 8.23
C GLY A 76 -25.64 3.95 8.38
N ILE A 77 -24.33 3.74 8.40
CA ILE A 77 -23.31 4.79 8.46
C ILE A 77 -23.21 5.48 7.10
N CYS A 78 -23.01 6.81 7.11
CA CYS A 78 -22.76 7.59 5.91
C CYS A 78 -21.32 8.09 5.94
N LEU A 79 -20.53 7.71 4.94
CA LEU A 79 -19.17 8.22 4.74
C LEU A 79 -19.23 9.42 3.79
N GLU A 80 -18.68 10.55 4.21
CA GLU A 80 -18.53 11.73 3.37
C GLU A 80 -17.19 11.71 2.63
N SER A 81 -17.22 12.06 1.34
CA SER A 81 -16.04 12.14 0.48
C SER A 81 -15.16 10.88 0.45
N ALA A 82 -15.79 9.71 0.54
CA ALA A 82 -15.09 8.42 0.56
C ALA A 82 -14.26 8.23 -0.72
N THR A 83 -13.00 7.85 -0.54
CA THR A 83 -12.05 7.68 -1.65
C THR A 83 -11.26 6.39 -1.48
N LEU A 84 -11.29 5.53 -2.50
CA LEU A 84 -10.46 4.34 -2.61
C LEU A 84 -9.36 4.63 -3.63
N VAL A 85 -8.11 4.43 -3.23
CA VAL A 85 -6.94 4.55 -4.12
C VAL A 85 -6.18 3.24 -4.07
N ILE A 86 -5.95 2.64 -5.24
CA ILE A 86 -5.10 1.47 -5.41
C ILE A 86 -3.83 1.95 -6.10
N VAL A 87 -2.66 1.68 -5.51
CA VAL A 87 -1.36 2.11 -6.04
C VAL A 87 -0.54 0.88 -6.40
N ARG A 88 -0.04 0.84 -7.63
CA ARG A 88 0.82 -0.23 -8.16
C ARG A 88 2.09 0.38 -8.74
N PRO A 89 3.25 -0.30 -8.66
CA PRO A 89 4.40 0.03 -9.50
C PRO A 89 4.01 0.00 -10.98
N SER A 90 4.57 0.90 -11.80
CA SER A 90 4.26 0.96 -13.23
C SER A 90 4.85 -0.20 -14.03
N GLU A 91 5.97 -0.80 -13.58
CA GLU A 91 6.59 -1.95 -14.25
C GLU A 91 5.77 -3.24 -14.02
N GLY A 92 5.45 -3.96 -15.10
CA GLY A 92 4.69 -5.22 -15.04
C GLY A 92 3.19 -5.05 -14.77
N TYR A 93 2.65 -3.84 -14.91
CA TYR A 93 1.27 -3.54 -14.57
C TYR A 93 0.24 -4.25 -15.48
N SER A 94 -0.72 -4.90 -14.85
CA SER A 94 -2.03 -5.18 -15.42
C SER A 94 -3.10 -4.71 -14.42
N ASP A 95 -4.19 -4.14 -14.92
CA ASP A 95 -5.32 -3.74 -14.08
C ASP A 95 -6.13 -4.93 -13.54
N VAL A 96 -5.73 -6.14 -13.94
CA VAL A 96 -6.34 -7.40 -13.53
C VAL A 96 -5.99 -7.65 -12.06
N GLY A 97 -7.03 -7.81 -11.24
CA GLY A 97 -6.87 -8.12 -9.82
C GLY A 97 -6.78 -6.89 -8.89
N ASP A 98 -6.98 -5.67 -9.38
CA ASP A 98 -7.06 -4.48 -8.50
C ASP A 98 -8.27 -4.56 -7.55
N ASP A 99 -9.42 -4.99 -8.05
CA ASP A 99 -10.64 -5.12 -7.26
C ASP A 99 -10.54 -6.26 -6.23
N GLU A 100 -9.89 -7.36 -6.60
CA GLU A 100 -9.58 -8.49 -5.71
C GLU A 100 -8.60 -8.06 -4.62
N LEU A 101 -7.50 -7.39 -4.99
CA LEU A 101 -6.52 -6.83 -4.05
C LEU A 101 -7.21 -5.90 -3.03
N ALA A 102 -8.07 -4.99 -3.49
CA ALA A 102 -8.79 -4.08 -2.61
C ALA A 102 -9.73 -4.85 -1.67
N THR A 103 -10.44 -5.85 -2.18
CA THR A 103 -11.36 -6.64 -1.36
C THR A 103 -10.62 -7.49 -0.32
N GLU A 104 -9.48 -8.08 -0.69
CA GLU A 104 -8.62 -8.84 0.23
C GLU A 104 -7.97 -7.95 1.30
N ALA A 105 -7.48 -6.78 0.92
CA ALA A 105 -6.83 -5.84 1.85
C ALA A 105 -7.77 -5.37 2.97
N PHE A 106 -9.06 -5.29 2.67
CA PHE A 106 -10.12 -4.93 3.62
C PHE A 106 -11.04 -6.13 3.95
N ALA A 107 -10.57 -7.36 3.73
CA ALA A 107 -11.31 -8.57 4.03
C ALA A 107 -11.55 -8.69 5.55
N GLY A 108 -12.80 -8.59 5.95
CA GLY A 108 -13.24 -8.70 7.34
C GLY A 108 -14.57 -7.99 7.58
N ASN A 109 -15.23 -8.29 8.70
CA ASN A 109 -16.46 -7.62 9.12
C ASN A 109 -16.15 -6.24 9.73
N CYS A 110 -15.56 -5.33 8.96
CA CYS A 110 -15.33 -3.95 9.35
C CYS A 110 -15.99 -2.97 8.37
N MET A 111 -16.27 -1.77 8.85
CA MET A 111 -16.95 -0.72 8.08
C MET A 111 -16.24 -0.40 6.74
N TYR A 112 -14.92 -0.55 6.69
CA TYR A 112 -14.13 -0.28 5.49
C TYR A 112 -14.28 -1.35 4.40
N GLY A 113 -14.49 -2.63 4.76
CA GLY A 113 -14.74 -3.68 3.77
C GLY A 113 -16.03 -3.40 2.98
N GLU A 114 -17.08 -2.99 3.69
CA GLU A 114 -18.35 -2.58 3.09
C GLU A 114 -18.19 -1.35 2.18
N ALA A 115 -17.43 -0.35 2.65
CA ALA A 115 -17.12 0.85 1.88
C ALA A 115 -16.34 0.54 0.60
N VAL A 116 -15.37 -0.39 0.65
CA VAL A 116 -14.61 -0.82 -0.52
C VAL A 116 -15.51 -1.47 -1.55
N VAL A 117 -16.36 -2.42 -1.15
CA VAL A 117 -17.33 -3.07 -2.07
C VAL A 117 -18.24 -2.05 -2.74
N ALA A 118 -18.68 -1.03 -2.00
CA ALA A 118 -19.52 0.03 -2.56
C ALA A 118 -18.72 0.97 -3.47
N LEU A 119 -17.50 1.37 -3.09
CA LEU A 119 -16.62 2.23 -3.90
C LEU A 119 -16.15 1.56 -5.19
N LEU A 120 -15.94 0.25 -5.21
CA LEU A 120 -15.56 -0.50 -6.42
C LEU A 120 -16.61 -0.40 -7.54
N LYS A 121 -17.87 -0.12 -7.19
CA LYS A 121 -18.97 0.12 -8.15
C LYS A 121 -18.96 1.56 -8.71
N CYS A 122 -18.19 2.48 -8.12
CA CYS A 122 -18.07 3.85 -8.59
C CYS A 122 -17.16 3.97 -9.81
N ARG A 123 -17.21 5.13 -10.50
CA ARG A 123 -16.34 5.42 -11.64
C ARG A 123 -14.87 5.31 -11.21
N LYS A 124 -14.13 4.46 -11.91
CA LYS A 124 -12.67 4.35 -11.85
C LYS A 124 -12.02 5.49 -12.63
N ASN A 125 -11.07 6.17 -12.00
CA ASN A 125 -10.18 7.14 -12.63
C ASN A 125 -8.75 6.59 -12.54
N ALA A 126 -8.08 6.43 -13.67
CA ALA A 126 -6.69 5.99 -13.70
C ALA A 126 -5.76 7.21 -13.72
N LEU A 127 -4.70 7.16 -12.92
CA LEU A 127 -3.64 8.16 -12.88
C LEU A 127 -2.29 7.47 -13.00
N GLU A 128 -1.35 8.11 -13.67
CA GLU A 128 0.03 7.64 -13.78
C GLU A 128 0.95 8.74 -13.25
N MET A 129 1.76 8.37 -12.26
CA MET A 129 2.81 9.23 -11.71
C MET A 129 4.15 8.66 -12.14
N ASN A 130 4.87 9.42 -12.95
CA ASN A 130 6.22 9.07 -13.34
C ASN A 130 7.21 9.49 -12.24
N SER A 131 8.27 8.71 -12.06
CA SER A 131 9.38 9.07 -11.19
C SER A 131 10.05 10.37 -11.66
N PHE A 132 10.43 11.23 -10.71
CA PHE A 132 11.21 12.45 -10.94
C PHE A 132 12.63 12.31 -10.38
#